data_AF-A0A1E5WEB4-F1
#
_entry.id   AF-A0A1E5WEB4-F1
#
_cell.length_a   1.000
_cell.length_b   1.000
_cell.length_c   1.000
_cell.angle_alpha   90.00
_cell.angle_beta   90.00
_cell.angle_gamma   90.00
#
_symmetry.space_group_name_H-M   'P 1'
#
loop_
_entity.id
_entity.type
_entity.pdbx_description
1 polymer ?
#
loop_
_entity_poly.entity_id
_entity_poly.type
_entity_poly.pdbx_seq_one_letter_code
_entity_poly.pdbx_strand_id
1 'polypeptide(L)'
;MSTSNAKPPGVELWAVFDLPLSEIDATWKNLTHTLSGLFCASINFLESSTSFSAPRWGFKLNEGNLRYGALPREAVCTENLTPWLKLLPCRDKAGIASLLYRPSIYKGYYHSQKLKLRSSQSLGIILDQTLTVVLQPNTISGKQVQSNHGQLQPSWSMRHLFNRKLSEKCFVSKSSRIFIEVDKGIVDKVNKSGSDLSWNNEFFVLSNGPDRLIKDLNNLEVQSSSIYEYDVSNYTEENPFDVGITWKLPLIWSCTPSPFHASRFLMGSGNERGSIALSFMSTNLHKKKFGSTNDCSIKAVIFQIVPWYVKVYYHSLEIFINGNQKPVSEVVDKIHVTPSEDKLLPGTLEMVLRFPCSMQSATLTLDFDKGFLHIDEYPPDANQGFDIPSALVSFPEFTSARNYPEIDPLLGSPLLENFQEDSVVKSYTEVLLVPLTTPDFSMPYNVITFTCTVLALYFGSLLNALRRRI
;
A
#
# COMPACT_ATOMS: atom_id res chain seq x y z
N MET A 1 10.05 -2.50 -5.77
CA MET A 1 9.55 -1.50 -6.74
C MET A 1 8.86 -0.39 -5.96
N SER A 2 9.12 0.87 -6.28
CA SER A 2 8.17 1.93 -5.89
C SER A 2 6.95 1.81 -6.78
N THR A 3 5.96 1.04 -6.35
CA THR A 3 4.69 0.95 -7.08
C THR A 3 3.72 1.91 -6.43
N SER A 4 2.93 2.62 -7.25
CA SER A 4 1.79 3.42 -6.76
C SER A 4 0.71 2.57 -6.07
N ASN A 5 0.81 1.24 -6.18
CA ASN A 5 -0.16 0.26 -5.69
C ASN A 5 0.26 -0.43 -4.39
N ALA A 6 1.54 -0.36 -3.99
CA ALA A 6 1.97 -0.85 -2.69
C ALA A 6 1.59 0.16 -1.60
N LYS A 7 0.89 -0.35 -0.59
CA LYS A 7 0.36 0.42 0.54
C LYS A 7 0.86 -0.13 1.88
N PRO A 8 0.99 0.73 2.90
CA PRO A 8 1.31 0.31 4.26
C PRO A 8 0.20 -0.57 4.85
N PRO A 9 0.47 -1.27 5.97
CA PRO A 9 -0.57 -2.02 6.66
C PRO A 9 -1.71 -1.10 7.10
N GLY A 10 -2.92 -1.65 7.11
CA GLY A 10 -4.14 -0.91 7.45
C GLY A 10 -4.97 -0.52 6.24
N VAL A 11 -5.90 0.41 6.46
CA VAL A 11 -6.71 1.05 5.42
C VAL A 11 -6.21 2.46 5.16
N GLU A 12 -6.06 2.84 3.90
CA GLU A 12 -5.89 4.22 3.44
C GLU A 12 -7.10 4.60 2.57
N LEU A 13 -7.82 5.66 2.95
CA LEU A 13 -8.97 6.16 2.22
C LEU A 13 -8.76 7.63 1.89
N TRP A 14 -9.02 7.99 0.63
CA TRP A 14 -9.11 9.38 0.23
C TRP A 14 -10.19 9.57 -0.83
N ALA A 15 -10.82 10.73 -0.80
CA ALA A 15 -11.89 11.10 -1.74
C ALA A 15 -11.81 12.59 -2.06
N VAL A 16 -12.01 12.92 -3.34
CA VAL A 16 -12.18 14.30 -3.81
C VAL A 16 -13.65 14.50 -4.10
N PHE A 17 -14.24 15.52 -3.50
CA PHE A 17 -15.66 15.83 -3.61
C PHE A 17 -15.87 17.04 -4.52
N ASP A 18 -16.86 16.93 -5.41
CA ASP A 18 -17.35 18.05 -6.22
C ASP A 18 -18.63 18.60 -5.60
N LEU A 19 -18.50 19.14 -4.38
CA LEU A 19 -19.59 19.64 -3.53
C LEU A 19 -19.14 20.91 -2.80
N PRO A 20 -20.08 21.77 -2.35
CA PRO A 20 -19.76 22.87 -1.45
C PRO A 20 -19.05 22.39 -0.17
N LEU A 21 -18.04 23.15 0.30
CA LEU A 21 -17.20 22.77 1.45
C LEU A 21 -18.01 22.38 2.71
N SER A 22 -19.17 23.00 2.93
CA SER A 22 -20.05 22.73 4.07
C SER A 22 -20.66 21.32 4.07
N GLU A 23 -20.79 20.68 2.90
CA GLU A 23 -21.43 19.37 2.75
C GLU A 23 -20.41 18.22 2.70
N ILE A 24 -19.12 18.54 2.56
CA ILE A 24 -18.06 17.55 2.36
C ILE A 24 -17.94 16.63 3.56
N ASP A 25 -17.95 17.15 4.78
CA ASP A 25 -17.76 16.34 5.99
C ASP A 25 -18.93 15.38 6.23
N ALA A 26 -20.16 15.84 5.99
CA ALA A 26 -21.36 15.00 6.04
C ALA A 26 -21.31 13.90 4.96
N THR A 27 -20.84 14.22 3.75
CA THR A 27 -20.70 13.25 2.66
C THR A 27 -19.57 12.25 2.92
N TRP A 28 -18.46 12.70 3.49
CA TRP A 28 -17.35 11.86 3.94
C TRP A 28 -17.81 10.84 4.99
N LYS A 29 -18.59 11.29 5.99
CA LYS A 29 -19.24 10.40 6.95
C LYS A 29 -20.09 9.33 6.27
N ASN A 30 -20.96 9.72 5.34
CA ASN A 30 -21.82 8.76 4.63
C ASN A 30 -20.98 7.76 3.82
N LEU A 31 -19.91 8.22 3.19
CA LEU A 31 -18.98 7.38 2.43
C LEU A 31 -18.27 6.35 3.33
N THR A 32 -17.71 6.78 4.47
CA THR A 32 -16.97 5.88 5.39
C THR A 32 -17.88 4.80 5.97
N HIS A 33 -19.12 5.16 6.35
CA HIS A 33 -20.14 4.19 6.80
C HIS A 33 -20.57 3.21 5.71
N THR A 34 -20.78 3.70 4.48
CA THR A 34 -21.19 2.84 3.35
C THR A 34 -20.09 1.83 3.01
N LEU A 35 -18.83 2.28 2.96
CA LEU A 35 -17.69 1.40 2.69
C LEU A 35 -17.45 0.41 3.84
N SER A 36 -17.63 0.86 5.09
CA SER A 36 -17.56 -0.01 6.28
C SER A 36 -18.57 -1.16 6.19
N GLY A 37 -19.83 -0.85 5.86
CA GLY A 37 -20.88 -1.86 5.68
C GLY A 37 -20.65 -2.77 4.47
N LEU A 38 -20.13 -2.24 3.36
CA LEU A 38 -19.88 -3.03 2.15
C LEU A 38 -18.75 -4.04 2.35
N PHE A 39 -17.66 -3.64 3.01
CA PHE A 39 -16.47 -4.48 3.18
C PHE A 39 -16.41 -5.20 4.52
N CYS A 40 -17.35 -4.96 5.44
CA CYS A 40 -17.28 -5.43 6.83
C CYS A 40 -15.96 -5.03 7.50
N ALA A 41 -15.59 -3.76 7.35
CA ALA A 41 -14.34 -3.19 7.85
C ALA A 41 -14.62 -1.98 8.72
N SER A 42 -13.71 -1.62 9.62
CA SER A 42 -13.88 -0.51 10.57
C SER A 42 -13.60 0.89 9.97
N ILE A 43 -13.88 1.07 8.69
CA ILE A 43 -13.64 2.32 7.93
C ILE A 43 -14.46 3.49 8.50
N ASN A 44 -15.58 3.20 9.17
CA ASN A 44 -16.41 4.18 9.85
C ASN A 44 -15.66 4.99 10.92
N PHE A 45 -14.56 4.49 11.51
CA PHE A 45 -13.73 5.27 12.44
C PHE A 45 -13.07 6.50 11.79
N LEU A 46 -13.00 6.54 10.45
CA LEU A 46 -12.55 7.72 9.71
C LEU A 46 -13.60 8.84 9.64
N GLU A 47 -14.83 8.64 10.12
CA GLU A 47 -15.83 9.70 10.23
C GLU A 47 -15.36 10.85 11.15
N SER A 48 -14.69 10.50 12.26
CA SER A 48 -14.30 11.49 13.26
C SER A 48 -13.32 12.50 12.68
N SER A 49 -13.52 13.78 13.01
CA SER A 49 -12.62 14.88 12.60
C SER A 49 -11.19 14.68 13.11
N THR A 50 -10.99 13.87 14.15
CA THR A 50 -9.68 13.47 14.67
C THR A 50 -8.95 12.42 13.82
N SER A 51 -9.65 11.75 12.90
CA SER A 51 -9.17 10.61 12.13
C SER A 51 -8.89 10.92 10.65
N PHE A 52 -9.30 12.10 10.16
CA PHE A 52 -9.07 12.52 8.78
C PHE A 52 -8.41 13.90 8.71
N SER A 53 -7.83 14.21 7.55
CA SER A 53 -7.22 15.51 7.25
C SER A 53 -7.53 15.94 5.81
N ALA A 54 -7.26 17.22 5.51
CA ALA A 54 -7.39 17.80 4.19
C ALA A 54 -6.01 18.30 3.70
N PRO A 55 -5.16 17.42 3.14
CA PRO A 55 -3.84 17.83 2.65
C PRO A 55 -3.96 18.83 1.51
N ARG A 56 -3.02 19.79 1.45
CA ARG A 56 -3.05 20.88 0.47
C ARG A 56 -2.17 20.61 -0.74
N TRP A 57 -0.99 20.00 -0.56
CA TRP A 57 -0.04 19.81 -1.66
C TRP A 57 0.93 18.63 -1.52
N GLY A 58 1.17 18.09 -0.32
CA GLY A 58 2.08 16.99 -0.05
C GLY A 58 1.58 15.63 -0.56
N PHE A 59 0.26 15.43 -0.60
CA PHE A 59 -0.38 14.22 -1.14
C PHE A 59 -0.86 14.41 -2.58
N LYS A 60 -1.65 15.46 -2.80
CA LYS A 60 -2.18 15.93 -4.08
C LYS A 60 -2.49 17.42 -3.94
N LEU A 61 -2.19 18.21 -4.96
CA LEU A 61 -2.55 19.63 -4.98
C LEU A 61 -4.08 19.75 -4.92
N ASN A 62 -4.59 20.43 -3.89
CA ASN A 62 -6.02 20.58 -3.71
C ASN A 62 -6.41 21.77 -2.81
N GLU A 63 -7.56 22.37 -3.10
CA GLU A 63 -8.12 23.55 -2.41
C GLU A 63 -9.20 23.16 -1.37
N GLY A 64 -8.96 22.11 -0.58
CA GLY A 64 -9.82 21.73 0.55
C GLY A 64 -10.93 20.70 0.25
N ASN A 65 -11.18 20.38 -1.02
CA ASN A 65 -12.20 19.38 -1.44
C ASN A 65 -11.79 17.91 -1.23
N LEU A 66 -10.64 17.66 -0.61
CA LEU A 66 -10.04 16.34 -0.44
C LEU A 66 -10.15 15.97 1.03
N ARG A 67 -10.55 14.74 1.28
CA ARG A 67 -10.43 14.10 2.59
C ARG A 67 -9.48 12.93 2.46
N TYR A 68 -8.57 12.82 3.42
CA TYR A 68 -7.63 11.71 3.54
C TYR A 68 -7.69 11.18 4.97
N GLY A 69 -7.79 9.87 5.12
CA GLY A 69 -7.72 9.18 6.40
C GLY A 69 -6.97 7.86 6.28
N ALA A 70 -6.34 7.44 7.37
CA ALA A 70 -5.64 6.17 7.43
C ALA A 70 -5.89 5.47 8.79
N LEU A 71 -6.13 4.16 8.74
CA LEU A 71 -6.34 3.28 9.90
C LEU A 71 -5.31 2.16 9.87
N PRO A 72 -4.13 2.33 10.51
CA PRO A 72 -3.06 1.34 10.46
C PRO A 72 -3.43 -0.03 11.06
N ARG A 73 -4.38 -0.06 11.99
CA ARG A 73 -4.86 -1.29 12.67
C ARG A 73 -5.86 -2.10 11.88
N GLU A 74 -6.45 -1.52 10.85
CA GLU A 74 -7.49 -2.19 10.05
C GLU A 74 -6.83 -3.05 8.97
N ALA A 75 -6.34 -4.23 9.35
CA ALA A 75 -5.72 -5.17 8.42
C ALA A 75 -6.75 -5.78 7.45
N VAL A 76 -6.29 -6.21 6.27
CA VAL A 76 -7.15 -6.90 5.30
C VAL A 76 -7.38 -8.34 5.77
N CYS A 77 -8.63 -8.66 6.10
CA CYS A 77 -9.10 -9.99 6.50
C CYS A 77 -9.63 -10.79 5.28
N THR A 78 -9.76 -12.10 5.46
CA THR A 78 -10.27 -13.01 4.40
C THR A 78 -11.70 -12.70 3.97
N GLU A 79 -12.45 -12.13 4.89
CA GLU A 79 -13.83 -11.72 4.80
C GLU A 79 -13.99 -10.55 3.83
N ASN A 80 -13.01 -9.64 3.74
CA ASN A 80 -13.06 -8.47 2.84
C ASN A 80 -12.96 -8.87 1.36
N LEU A 81 -12.31 -10.00 1.02
CA LEU A 81 -12.23 -10.45 -0.37
C LEU A 81 -13.60 -10.85 -0.93
N THR A 82 -14.50 -11.36 -0.09
CA THR A 82 -15.83 -11.81 -0.54
C THR A 82 -16.68 -10.66 -1.12
N PRO A 83 -16.92 -9.53 -0.42
CA PRO A 83 -17.61 -8.39 -1.00
C PRO A 83 -16.84 -7.77 -2.16
N TRP A 84 -15.51 -7.76 -2.12
CA TRP A 84 -14.69 -7.28 -3.25
C TRP A 84 -14.96 -8.10 -4.54
N LEU A 85 -14.98 -9.43 -4.43
CA LEU A 85 -15.32 -10.33 -5.55
C LEU A 85 -16.79 -10.18 -5.98
N LYS A 86 -17.72 -9.89 -5.06
CA LYS A 86 -19.15 -9.70 -5.40
C LYS A 86 -19.38 -8.52 -6.35
N LEU A 87 -18.48 -7.53 -6.38
CA LEU A 87 -18.54 -6.40 -7.31
C LEU A 87 -18.13 -6.76 -8.74
N LEU A 88 -17.45 -7.91 -8.94
CA LEU A 88 -17.06 -8.38 -10.26
C LEU A 88 -18.24 -9.09 -10.97
N PRO A 89 -18.40 -8.93 -12.31
CA PRO A 89 -19.53 -9.49 -13.05
C PRO A 89 -19.75 -10.99 -12.87
N CYS A 90 -18.66 -11.78 -12.85
CA CYS A 90 -18.71 -13.24 -12.67
C CYS A 90 -18.27 -13.70 -11.27
N ARG A 91 -18.07 -12.77 -10.33
CA ARG A 91 -17.60 -13.06 -8.96
C ARG A 91 -16.36 -13.95 -8.96
N ASP A 92 -16.37 -15.05 -8.20
CA ASP A 92 -15.34 -16.09 -8.16
C ASP A 92 -15.70 -17.36 -8.96
N LYS A 93 -16.71 -17.27 -9.84
CA LYS A 93 -17.24 -18.45 -10.55
C LYS A 93 -16.61 -18.69 -11.90
N ALA A 94 -16.26 -17.63 -12.64
CA ALA A 94 -15.70 -17.74 -13.98
C ALA A 94 -14.67 -16.63 -14.27
N GLY A 95 -13.83 -16.83 -15.28
CA GLY A 95 -12.75 -15.91 -15.67
C GLY A 95 -11.60 -15.89 -14.66
N ILE A 96 -10.72 -14.89 -14.78
CA ILE A 96 -9.49 -14.77 -13.96
C ILE A 96 -9.80 -14.75 -12.45
N ALA A 97 -10.97 -14.19 -12.07
CA ALA A 97 -11.39 -14.12 -10.69
C ALA A 97 -11.63 -15.49 -10.03
N SER A 98 -11.83 -16.57 -10.81
CA SER A 98 -11.91 -17.96 -10.31
C SER A 98 -10.58 -18.45 -9.69
N LEU A 99 -9.46 -17.84 -10.06
CA LEU A 99 -8.15 -18.12 -9.49
C LEU A 99 -7.97 -17.51 -8.10
N LEU A 100 -8.83 -16.56 -7.69
CA LEU A 100 -8.68 -15.79 -6.45
C LEU A 100 -9.12 -16.58 -5.22
N TYR A 101 -8.49 -17.73 -5.01
CA TYR A 101 -8.72 -18.61 -3.87
C TYR A 101 -8.13 -18.01 -2.58
N ARG A 102 -8.99 -17.81 -1.58
CA ARG A 102 -8.66 -17.10 -0.32
C ARG A 102 -7.38 -17.67 0.34
N PRO A 103 -7.25 -18.97 0.66
CA PRO A 103 -6.04 -19.47 1.32
C PRO A 103 -4.74 -19.22 0.55
N SER A 104 -4.78 -19.24 -0.78
CA SER A 104 -3.58 -18.97 -1.60
C SER A 104 -3.18 -17.49 -1.53
N ILE A 105 -4.15 -16.58 -1.61
CA ILE A 105 -3.92 -15.13 -1.54
C ILE A 105 -3.35 -14.74 -0.16
N TYR A 106 -4.01 -15.18 0.91
CA TYR A 106 -3.68 -14.73 2.27
C TYR A 106 -2.49 -15.48 2.90
N LYS A 107 -2.00 -16.56 2.27
CA LYS A 107 -0.70 -17.18 2.60
C LYS A 107 0.49 -16.40 2.00
N GLY A 108 0.24 -15.49 1.06
CA GLY A 108 1.29 -14.67 0.43
C GLY A 108 2.00 -13.75 1.43
N TYR A 109 3.24 -13.37 1.11
CA TYR A 109 4.04 -12.43 1.91
C TYR A 109 3.48 -11.00 1.91
N TYR A 110 2.73 -10.65 0.87
CA TYR A 110 2.09 -9.36 0.74
C TYR A 110 0.76 -9.52 0.01
N HIS A 111 -0.26 -8.79 0.46
CA HIS A 111 -1.52 -8.66 -0.25
C HIS A 111 -2.11 -7.27 -0.01
N SER A 112 -2.71 -6.67 -1.04
CA SER A 112 -3.37 -5.38 -0.95
C SER A 112 -4.57 -5.33 -1.89
N GLN A 113 -5.70 -4.85 -1.36
CA GLN A 113 -6.95 -4.66 -2.09
C GLN A 113 -7.20 -3.17 -2.27
N LYS A 114 -7.44 -2.76 -3.51
CA LYS A 114 -7.74 -1.38 -3.88
C LYS A 114 -9.08 -1.32 -4.60
N LEU A 115 -9.84 -0.30 -4.25
CA LEU A 115 -11.05 0.11 -4.92
C LEU A 115 -10.89 1.58 -5.30
N LYS A 116 -11.06 1.92 -6.57
CA LYS A 116 -11.05 3.30 -7.04
C LYS A 116 -12.32 3.54 -7.85
N LEU A 117 -13.15 4.43 -7.33
CA LEU A 117 -14.37 4.90 -8.00
C LEU A 117 -14.06 6.24 -8.66
N ARG A 118 -14.40 6.37 -9.94
CA ARG A 118 -14.33 7.64 -10.68
C ARG A 118 -15.69 7.94 -11.27
N SER A 119 -16.20 9.15 -11.04
CA SER A 119 -17.39 9.63 -11.75
C SER A 119 -16.96 10.31 -13.04
N SER A 120 -17.54 9.91 -14.17
CA SER A 120 -17.36 10.55 -15.47
C SER A 120 -18.73 10.92 -16.04
N GLN A 121 -18.86 12.12 -16.59
CA GLN A 121 -20.12 12.61 -17.16
C GLN A 121 -20.62 11.77 -18.34
N SER A 122 -19.71 11.15 -19.11
CA SER A 122 -20.04 10.38 -20.32
C SER A 122 -20.18 8.89 -20.09
N LEU A 123 -19.39 8.32 -19.19
CA LEU A 123 -19.31 6.87 -18.95
C LEU A 123 -19.95 6.43 -17.62
N GLY A 124 -20.52 7.37 -16.86
CA GLY A 124 -21.08 7.13 -15.54
C GLY A 124 -19.99 6.83 -14.51
N ILE A 125 -20.29 5.92 -13.56
CA ILE A 125 -19.36 5.52 -12.50
C ILE A 125 -18.46 4.40 -13.02
N ILE A 126 -17.16 4.67 -13.06
CA ILE A 126 -16.12 3.70 -13.40
C ILE A 126 -15.55 3.12 -12.11
N LEU A 127 -15.60 1.79 -11.99
CA LEU A 127 -15.08 1.04 -10.86
C LEU A 127 -13.78 0.33 -11.25
N ASP A 128 -12.65 0.81 -10.73
CA ASP A 128 -11.35 0.16 -10.87
C ASP A 128 -11.07 -0.68 -9.62
N GLN A 129 -10.87 -1.98 -9.80
CA GLN A 129 -10.52 -2.92 -8.74
C GLN A 129 -9.10 -3.47 -8.97
N THR A 130 -8.24 -3.41 -7.96
CA THR A 130 -6.87 -3.95 -8.05
C THR A 130 -6.56 -4.82 -6.84
N LEU A 131 -6.05 -6.02 -7.09
CA LEU A 131 -5.51 -6.92 -6.08
C LEU A 131 -4.04 -7.13 -6.37
N THR A 132 -3.17 -6.73 -5.44
CA THR A 132 -1.72 -6.95 -5.53
C THR A 132 -1.35 -8.05 -4.55
N VAL A 133 -0.62 -9.07 -5.01
CA VAL A 133 -0.19 -10.21 -4.17
C VAL A 133 1.26 -10.56 -4.43
N VAL A 134 1.99 -10.95 -3.39
CA VAL A 134 3.32 -11.56 -3.48
C VAL A 134 3.20 -12.98 -2.97
N LEU A 135 3.18 -13.94 -3.91
CA LEU A 135 3.00 -15.36 -3.62
C LEU A 135 4.34 -16.08 -3.68
N GLN A 136 4.51 -17.08 -2.82
CA GLN A 136 5.64 -17.98 -2.87
C GLN A 136 5.24 -19.27 -3.60
N PRO A 137 6.01 -19.75 -4.59
CA PRO A 137 5.79 -21.07 -5.16
C PRO A 137 6.06 -22.13 -4.09
N ASN A 138 5.24 -23.18 -3.97
CA ASN A 138 5.61 -24.27 -3.06
C ASN A 138 6.85 -24.97 -3.62
N THR A 139 7.99 -24.84 -2.97
CA THR A 139 9.19 -25.59 -3.31
C THR A 139 8.92 -27.05 -2.94
N ILE A 140 8.72 -27.91 -3.95
CA ILE A 140 8.74 -29.35 -3.73
C ILE A 140 10.14 -29.68 -3.21
N SER A 141 10.18 -30.34 -2.06
CA SER A 141 11.39 -30.80 -1.35
C SER A 141 12.49 -31.25 -2.32
N GLY A 142 13.55 -30.47 -2.41
CA GLY A 142 14.65 -30.71 -3.34
C GLY A 142 15.85 -29.87 -2.97
N LYS A 143 16.60 -30.34 -1.96
CA LYS A 143 17.96 -29.91 -1.56
C LYS A 143 18.14 -28.39 -1.44
N GLN A 144 18.14 -27.88 -0.20
CA GLN A 144 18.81 -26.63 0.11
C GLN A 144 20.26 -26.73 -0.36
N VAL A 145 20.58 -26.14 -1.51
CA VAL A 145 21.96 -25.92 -1.93
C VAL A 145 22.44 -24.71 -1.13
N GLN A 146 23.33 -24.95 -0.18
CA GLN A 146 23.98 -23.92 0.61
C GLN A 146 24.85 -23.00 -0.26
N SER A 147 24.64 -21.69 -0.06
CA SER A 147 25.60 -20.57 -0.04
C SER A 147 26.72 -20.49 -1.10
N ASN A 148 26.60 -19.52 -2.03
CA ASN A 148 27.48 -18.32 -2.15
C ASN A 148 27.40 -17.64 -3.54
N HIS A 149 26.69 -18.22 -4.51
CA HIS A 149 26.43 -17.59 -5.81
C HIS A 149 25.00 -17.91 -6.25
N GLY A 150 24.11 -16.90 -6.24
CA GLY A 150 22.75 -16.92 -6.82
C GLY A 150 21.87 -18.12 -6.44
N GLN A 151 20.84 -17.91 -5.61
CA GLN A 151 19.84 -18.94 -5.38
C GLN A 151 19.01 -19.16 -6.66
N LEU A 152 18.80 -20.43 -7.05
CA LEU A 152 17.91 -20.76 -8.16
C LEU A 152 16.50 -20.27 -7.81
N GLN A 153 15.92 -19.42 -8.67
CA GLN A 153 14.57 -18.93 -8.46
C GLN A 153 13.60 -20.12 -8.53
N PRO A 154 12.61 -20.22 -7.62
CA PRO A 154 11.66 -21.32 -7.64
C PRO A 154 10.81 -21.25 -8.91
N SER A 155 10.80 -22.34 -9.67
CA SER A 155 9.87 -22.52 -10.79
C SER A 155 8.43 -22.47 -10.30
N TRP A 156 7.55 -21.88 -11.08
CA TRP A 156 6.17 -21.64 -10.69
C TRP A 156 5.20 -21.85 -11.85
N SER A 157 3.97 -22.22 -11.53
CA SER A 157 2.84 -22.18 -12.45
C SER A 157 1.63 -21.52 -11.78
N MET A 158 0.74 -20.93 -12.55
CA MET A 158 -0.48 -20.29 -12.05
C MET A 158 -1.30 -21.27 -11.21
N ARG A 159 -1.43 -22.52 -11.67
CA ARG A 159 -2.12 -23.57 -10.93
C ARG A 159 -1.50 -23.80 -9.56
N HIS A 160 -0.18 -23.78 -9.45
CA HIS A 160 0.52 -24.01 -8.19
C HIS A 160 0.42 -22.82 -7.23
N LEU A 161 0.52 -21.60 -7.77
CA LEU A 161 0.44 -20.36 -6.99
C LEU A 161 -0.97 -20.15 -6.40
N PHE A 162 -2.00 -20.37 -7.23
CA PHE A 162 -3.40 -20.10 -6.85
C PHE A 162 -4.16 -21.34 -6.39
N ASN A 163 -3.57 -22.53 -6.50
CA ASN A 163 -4.20 -23.82 -6.19
C ASN A 163 -5.56 -24.03 -6.89
N ARG A 164 -5.70 -23.45 -8.09
CA ARG A 164 -6.91 -23.46 -8.93
C ARG A 164 -6.50 -23.50 -10.40
N LYS A 165 -7.34 -24.10 -11.23
CA LYS A 165 -7.19 -24.07 -12.69
C LYS A 165 -8.11 -23.01 -13.27
N LEU A 166 -7.66 -22.33 -14.32
CA LEU A 166 -8.49 -21.39 -15.07
C LEU A 166 -9.05 -22.10 -16.29
N SER A 167 -10.34 -22.44 -16.24
CA SER A 167 -10.99 -23.28 -17.27
C SER A 167 -12.04 -22.56 -18.10
N GLU A 168 -12.65 -21.49 -17.56
CA GLU A 168 -13.78 -20.81 -18.20
C GLU A 168 -13.57 -19.30 -18.28
N LYS A 169 -14.00 -18.70 -19.39
CA LYS A 169 -14.09 -17.25 -19.54
C LYS A 169 -15.32 -16.69 -18.83
N CYS A 170 -15.24 -15.45 -18.37
CA CYS A 170 -16.42 -14.74 -17.89
C CYS A 170 -17.24 -14.22 -19.09
N PHE A 171 -18.40 -14.81 -19.37
CA PHE A 171 -19.26 -14.43 -20.51
C PHE A 171 -19.76 -12.98 -20.46
N VAL A 172 -19.84 -12.38 -19.27
CA VAL A 172 -20.26 -10.98 -19.08
C VAL A 172 -19.10 -10.01 -19.33
N SER A 173 -17.84 -10.49 -19.29
CA SER A 173 -16.66 -9.66 -19.53
C SER A 173 -16.44 -9.43 -21.03
N LYS A 174 -16.10 -8.20 -21.42
CA LYS A 174 -15.73 -7.88 -22.81
C LYS A 174 -14.39 -8.50 -23.20
N SER A 175 -13.45 -8.57 -22.26
CA SER A 175 -12.11 -9.14 -22.46
C SER A 175 -11.57 -9.71 -21.16
N SER A 176 -10.84 -10.81 -21.22
CA SER A 176 -10.11 -11.40 -20.09
C SER A 176 -8.70 -11.76 -20.55
N ARG A 177 -7.72 -10.93 -20.19
CA ARG A 177 -6.34 -11.05 -20.67
C ARG A 177 -5.36 -11.14 -19.51
N ILE A 178 -4.34 -11.97 -19.67
CA ILE A 178 -3.25 -12.17 -18.71
C ILE A 178 -1.96 -11.71 -19.36
N PHE A 179 -1.21 -10.88 -18.63
CA PHE A 179 0.07 -10.33 -19.09
C PHE A 179 1.18 -10.85 -18.18
N ILE A 180 2.21 -11.43 -18.76
CA ILE A 180 3.45 -11.76 -18.06
C ILE A 180 4.53 -10.81 -18.56
N GLU A 181 5.09 -10.05 -17.64
CA GLU A 181 6.18 -9.13 -17.91
C GLU A 181 7.51 -9.77 -17.50
N VAL A 182 8.47 -9.76 -18.42
CA VAL A 182 9.84 -10.22 -18.18
C VAL A 182 10.80 -9.09 -18.51
N ASP A 183 11.72 -8.80 -17.59
CA ASP A 183 12.68 -7.70 -17.71
C ASP A 183 13.74 -7.94 -18.81
N LYS A 184 14.20 -6.86 -19.48
CA LYS A 184 15.11 -6.91 -20.63
C LYS A 184 16.37 -7.72 -20.36
N GLY A 185 16.95 -7.56 -19.16
CA GLY A 185 18.22 -8.20 -18.78
C GLY A 185 18.18 -9.73 -18.87
N ILE A 186 16.98 -10.32 -18.86
CA ILE A 186 16.73 -11.75 -19.00
C ILE A 186 16.41 -12.12 -20.47
N VAL A 187 15.90 -11.16 -21.26
CA VAL A 187 15.40 -11.37 -22.62
C VAL A 187 16.43 -11.03 -23.70
N ASP A 188 17.39 -10.14 -23.49
CA ASP A 188 18.32 -9.71 -24.57
C ASP A 188 19.32 -10.78 -25.03
N LYS A 189 19.42 -11.93 -24.37
CA LYS A 189 20.17 -13.10 -24.90
C LYS A 189 19.34 -14.00 -25.83
N VAL A 190 18.07 -13.66 -26.07
CA VAL A 190 17.08 -14.53 -26.75
C VAL A 190 17.30 -14.67 -28.26
N ASN A 191 17.95 -13.73 -28.94
CA ASN A 191 18.01 -13.76 -30.41
C ASN A 191 19.43 -13.60 -30.96
N LYS A 192 20.19 -14.71 -31.03
CA LYS A 192 21.31 -14.84 -31.98
C LYS A 192 21.22 -16.03 -32.92
N SER A 193 20.25 -16.93 -32.80
CA SER A 193 20.14 -18.04 -33.75
C SER A 193 18.79 -18.73 -33.67
N GLY A 194 18.09 -18.84 -34.79
CA GLY A 194 17.12 -19.90 -35.01
C GLY A 194 15.70 -19.41 -35.26
N SER A 195 15.22 -19.71 -36.46
CA SER A 195 13.88 -19.54 -36.99
C SER A 195 12.86 -20.54 -36.45
N ASP A 196 12.89 -20.84 -35.14
CA ASP A 196 11.92 -21.71 -34.48
C ASP A 196 11.33 -21.02 -33.25
N LEU A 197 10.00 -20.90 -33.23
CA LEU A 197 9.14 -20.34 -32.18
C LEU A 197 9.16 -21.17 -30.88
N SER A 198 10.33 -21.59 -30.39
CA SER A 198 10.42 -22.29 -29.12
C SER A 198 10.40 -21.27 -27.98
N TRP A 199 9.40 -21.35 -27.09
CA TRP A 199 9.26 -20.52 -25.88
C TRP A 199 10.25 -20.93 -24.77
N ASN A 200 11.46 -21.23 -25.22
CA ASN A 200 12.53 -21.91 -24.54
C ASN A 200 13.77 -21.01 -24.60
N ASN A 201 13.95 -20.19 -23.58
CA ASN A 201 15.13 -19.31 -23.44
C ASN A 201 16.28 -20.10 -22.78
N GLU A 202 17.51 -19.58 -22.87
CA GLU A 202 18.65 -20.04 -22.08
C GLU A 202 18.36 -19.99 -20.57
N PHE A 203 17.60 -18.99 -20.14
CA PHE A 203 17.31 -18.75 -18.71
C PHE A 203 16.07 -19.49 -18.19
N PHE A 204 15.03 -19.64 -19.01
CA PHE A 204 13.76 -20.21 -18.58
C PHE A 204 12.93 -20.82 -19.71
N VAL A 205 11.97 -21.67 -19.36
CA VAL A 205 10.97 -22.26 -20.27
C VAL A 205 9.58 -21.83 -19.84
N LEU A 206 8.76 -21.35 -20.78
CA LEU A 206 7.33 -21.14 -20.57
C LEU A 206 6.57 -22.44 -20.84
N SER A 207 5.60 -22.77 -19.99
CA SER A 207 4.75 -23.96 -20.18
C SER A 207 3.89 -23.86 -21.44
N ASN A 208 3.33 -22.69 -21.71
CA ASN A 208 2.40 -22.43 -22.81
C ASN A 208 2.85 -21.20 -23.62
N GLY A 209 2.64 -21.26 -24.94
CA GLY A 209 2.94 -20.16 -25.83
C GLY A 209 2.03 -18.96 -25.67
N PRO A 210 2.56 -17.72 -25.72
CA PRO A 210 1.73 -16.51 -25.71
C PRO A 210 0.91 -16.40 -27.00
N ASP A 211 -0.28 -15.82 -26.90
CA ASP A 211 -1.08 -15.46 -28.08
C ASP A 211 -0.45 -14.27 -28.81
N ARG A 212 0.13 -13.33 -28.05
CA ARG A 212 0.83 -12.17 -28.60
C ARG A 212 2.07 -11.85 -27.77
N LEU A 213 3.13 -11.44 -28.45
CA LEU A 213 4.38 -10.98 -27.85
C LEU A 213 4.57 -9.49 -28.15
N ILE A 214 4.57 -8.67 -27.11
CA ILE A 214 4.81 -7.24 -27.19
C ILE A 214 6.25 -7.00 -26.77
N LYS A 215 7.10 -6.64 -27.74
CA LYS A 215 8.50 -6.28 -27.55
C LYS A 215 8.67 -4.78 -27.78
N ASP A 216 9.38 -4.12 -26.87
CA ASP A 216 9.79 -2.74 -27.08
C ASP A 216 10.77 -2.64 -28.25
N LEU A 217 10.55 -1.67 -29.15
CA LEU A 217 11.39 -1.43 -30.33
C LEU A 217 12.51 -0.42 -30.07
N ASN A 218 12.53 0.27 -28.92
CA ASN A 218 13.41 1.42 -28.72
C ASN A 218 14.68 1.09 -27.90
N ASN A 219 15.83 1.49 -28.45
CA ASN A 219 17.19 1.40 -27.87
C ASN A 219 17.45 2.35 -26.68
N LEU A 220 16.43 2.87 -26.00
CA LEU A 220 16.64 3.73 -24.83
C LEU A 220 16.86 2.86 -23.58
N GLU A 221 18.01 3.04 -22.94
CA GLU A 221 18.62 2.17 -21.91
C GLU A 221 17.83 2.02 -20.59
N VAL A 222 16.61 2.55 -20.49
CA VAL A 222 15.88 2.60 -19.23
C VAL A 222 14.62 1.72 -19.33
N GLN A 223 14.80 0.45 -18.96
CA GLN A 223 13.74 -0.50 -18.55
C GLN A 223 12.75 -0.95 -19.64
N SER A 224 13.24 -1.49 -20.76
CA SER A 224 12.35 -2.11 -21.75
C SER A 224 11.98 -3.56 -21.35
N SER A 225 10.77 -3.82 -20.89
CA SER A 225 10.30 -5.18 -20.60
C SER A 225 9.66 -5.84 -21.83
N SER A 226 9.71 -7.17 -21.91
CA SER A 226 8.92 -7.94 -22.88
C SER A 226 7.65 -8.43 -22.21
N ILE A 227 6.51 -8.23 -22.88
CA ILE A 227 5.20 -8.63 -22.38
C ILE A 227 4.66 -9.79 -23.23
N TYR A 228 4.31 -10.86 -22.53
CA TYR A 228 3.64 -12.03 -23.08
C TYR A 228 2.15 -11.92 -22.74
N GLU A 229 1.29 -11.77 -23.76
CA GLU A 229 -0.16 -11.65 -23.63
C GLU A 229 -0.84 -12.99 -23.91
N TYR A 230 -1.79 -13.35 -23.04
CA TYR A 230 -2.61 -14.54 -23.15
C TYR A 230 -4.09 -14.15 -23.03
N ASP A 231 -4.91 -14.55 -24.01
CA ASP A 231 -6.36 -14.37 -24.00
C ASP A 231 -7.05 -15.60 -23.40
N VAL A 232 -7.76 -15.39 -22.29
CA VAL A 232 -8.44 -16.46 -21.56
C VAL A 232 -9.55 -17.10 -22.39
N SER A 233 -10.05 -16.43 -23.43
CA SER A 233 -11.11 -16.97 -24.30
C SER A 233 -10.67 -18.15 -25.17
N ASN A 234 -9.37 -18.37 -25.34
CA ASN A 234 -8.81 -19.50 -26.09
C ASN A 234 -8.78 -20.81 -25.29
N TYR A 235 -9.08 -20.77 -23.98
CA TYR A 235 -8.95 -21.92 -23.08
C TYR A 235 -10.32 -22.42 -22.61
N THR A 236 -10.43 -23.75 -22.43
CA THR A 236 -11.68 -24.46 -22.09
C THR A 236 -11.45 -25.44 -20.95
N GLU A 237 -12.50 -26.11 -20.45
CA GLU A 237 -12.38 -27.14 -19.41
C GLU A 237 -11.49 -28.32 -19.80
N GLU A 238 -11.49 -28.69 -21.09
CA GLU A 238 -10.66 -29.77 -21.63
C GLU A 238 -9.18 -29.38 -21.67
N ASN A 239 -8.89 -28.11 -21.99
CA ASN A 239 -7.54 -27.53 -22.04
C ASN A 239 -7.46 -26.30 -21.13
N PRO A 240 -7.37 -26.49 -19.80
CA PRO A 240 -7.35 -25.38 -18.86
C PRO A 240 -6.06 -24.57 -18.99
N PHE A 241 -6.17 -23.27 -18.80
CA PHE A 241 -5.04 -22.36 -18.81
C PHE A 241 -4.16 -22.59 -17.57
N ASP A 242 -2.88 -22.91 -17.80
CA ASP A 242 -1.83 -22.93 -16.77
C ASP A 242 -0.51 -22.45 -17.37
N VAL A 243 -0.21 -21.16 -17.18
CA VAL A 243 1.09 -20.60 -17.55
C VAL A 243 2.05 -20.66 -16.37
N GLY A 244 3.30 -21.01 -16.64
CA GLY A 244 4.35 -21.09 -15.64
C GLY A 244 5.74 -20.87 -16.24
N ILE A 245 6.67 -20.48 -15.37
CA ILE A 245 8.08 -20.29 -15.70
C ILE A 245 8.88 -21.39 -14.99
N THR A 246 9.62 -22.16 -15.79
CA THR A 246 10.62 -23.11 -15.29
C THR A 246 12.01 -22.50 -15.46
N TRP A 247 12.68 -22.16 -14.35
CA TRP A 247 14.02 -21.55 -14.38
C TRP A 247 15.10 -22.61 -14.63
N LYS A 248 16.00 -22.34 -15.57
CA LYS A 248 17.18 -23.18 -15.87
C LYS A 248 18.43 -22.72 -15.16
N LEU A 249 18.53 -21.41 -14.90
CA LEU A 249 19.70 -20.76 -14.32
C LEU A 249 19.29 -19.94 -13.09
N PRO A 250 20.18 -19.80 -12.09
CA PRO A 250 19.94 -18.91 -10.97
C PRO A 250 19.92 -17.46 -11.45
N LEU A 251 18.89 -16.74 -11.03
CA LEU A 251 18.68 -15.35 -11.38
C LEU A 251 18.62 -14.53 -10.09
N ILE A 252 19.41 -13.45 -10.03
CA ILE A 252 19.28 -12.44 -8.98
C ILE A 252 18.40 -11.33 -9.55
N TRP A 253 17.15 -11.29 -9.10
CA TRP A 253 16.25 -10.21 -9.47
C TRP A 253 16.44 -9.03 -8.52
N SER A 254 16.65 -7.84 -9.08
CA SER A 254 16.61 -6.59 -8.31
C SER A 254 15.54 -5.68 -8.91
N CYS A 255 14.65 -5.19 -8.04
CA CYS A 255 13.67 -4.20 -8.44
C CYS A 255 14.32 -2.81 -8.47
N THR A 256 13.83 -1.94 -9.35
CA THR A 256 14.18 -0.51 -9.33
C THR A 256 13.62 0.11 -8.04
N PRO A 257 14.49 0.63 -7.15
CA PRO A 257 14.07 1.28 -5.92
C PRO A 257 13.71 2.74 -6.19
N SER A 258 13.11 3.41 -5.22
CA SER A 258 13.05 4.88 -5.22
C SER A 258 14.46 5.48 -5.09
N PRO A 259 14.66 6.73 -5.56
CA PRO A 259 15.75 7.63 -5.19
C PRO A 259 16.45 7.38 -3.85
N PHE A 260 15.65 7.48 -2.80
CA PHE A 260 16.04 7.23 -1.43
C PHE A 260 15.09 6.21 -0.82
N HIS A 261 15.63 5.31 -0.02
CA HIS A 261 14.87 4.47 0.88
C HIS A 261 14.55 5.30 2.12
N ALA A 262 13.26 5.57 2.34
CA ALA A 262 12.79 6.32 3.49
C ALA A 262 12.31 5.36 4.58
N SER A 263 12.86 5.49 5.78
CA SER A 263 12.41 4.77 6.96
C SER A 263 12.13 5.75 8.11
N ARG A 264 11.34 5.31 9.08
CA ARG A 264 10.90 6.11 10.22
C ARG A 264 10.97 5.29 11.49
N PHE A 265 11.39 5.92 12.58
CA PHE A 265 11.46 5.29 13.90
C PHE A 265 11.21 6.31 15.01
N LEU A 266 10.87 5.82 16.20
CA LEU A 266 10.77 6.63 17.41
C LEU A 266 12.12 6.69 18.12
N MET A 267 12.43 7.87 18.66
CA MET A 267 13.58 8.12 19.52
C MET A 267 13.10 8.61 20.89
N GLY A 268 13.98 8.51 21.88
CA GLY A 268 13.70 8.90 23.26
C GLY A 268 13.19 7.75 24.12
N SER A 269 13.25 7.95 25.43
CA SER A 269 12.77 7.01 26.45
C SER A 269 11.81 7.73 27.40
N GLY A 270 10.85 6.98 27.95
CA GLY A 270 9.84 7.49 28.86
C GLY A 270 8.45 7.67 28.24
N ASN A 271 7.51 8.09 29.09
CA ASN A 271 6.09 8.16 28.75
C ASN A 271 5.56 9.59 28.53
N GLU A 272 6.41 10.61 28.68
CA GLU A 272 6.02 12.01 28.48
C GLU A 272 6.53 12.56 27.15
N ARG A 273 7.82 12.42 26.85
CA ARG A 273 8.45 12.97 25.64
C ARG A 273 8.94 11.88 24.71
N GLY A 274 9.04 12.20 23.43
CA GLY A 274 9.69 11.36 22.42
C GLY A 274 10.06 12.21 21.20
N SER A 275 10.71 11.57 20.24
CA SER A 275 11.02 12.22 18.96
C SER A 275 10.71 11.27 17.80
N ILE A 276 10.26 11.82 16.69
CA ILE A 276 10.07 11.10 15.43
C ILE A 276 11.29 11.38 14.56
N ALA A 277 11.96 10.32 14.15
CA ALA A 277 13.07 10.39 13.21
C ALA A 277 12.67 9.82 11.85
N LEU A 278 12.95 10.56 10.78
CA LEU A 278 12.80 10.17 9.38
C LEU A 278 14.19 10.03 8.78
N SER A 279 14.56 8.82 8.38
CA SER A 279 15.85 8.51 7.76
C SER A 279 15.70 8.26 6.26
N PHE A 280 16.59 8.84 5.48
CA PHE A 280 16.68 8.68 4.04
C PHE A 280 18.03 8.07 3.70
N MET A 281 18.04 6.88 3.10
CA MET A 281 19.24 6.20 2.64
C MET A 281 19.31 6.17 1.11
N SER A 282 20.43 6.59 0.54
CA SER A 282 20.62 6.61 -0.92
C SER A 282 20.63 5.21 -1.51
N THR A 283 19.87 4.99 -2.58
CA THR A 283 19.85 3.72 -3.32
C THR A 283 20.83 3.72 -4.51
N ASN A 284 21.67 4.78 -4.63
CA ASN A 284 22.57 5.05 -5.75
C ASN A 284 21.89 5.16 -7.13
N LEU A 285 20.56 5.18 -7.22
CA LEU A 285 19.82 5.28 -8.49
C LEU A 285 20.14 6.59 -9.24
N HIS A 286 20.36 7.69 -8.52
CA HIS A 286 20.63 9.01 -9.10
C HIS A 286 21.87 9.08 -9.98
N LYS A 287 22.90 8.28 -9.66
CA LYS A 287 24.15 8.21 -10.43
C LYS A 287 23.95 7.68 -11.85
N LYS A 288 22.82 7.01 -12.13
CA LYS A 288 22.49 6.45 -13.45
C LYS A 288 21.69 7.40 -14.34
N LYS A 289 20.95 8.36 -13.77
CA LYS A 289 20.02 9.23 -14.53
C LYS A 289 20.58 10.64 -14.75
N PHE A 290 21.30 11.18 -13.78
CA PHE A 290 21.90 12.50 -13.87
C PHE A 290 23.42 12.31 -13.98
N GLY A 291 23.97 12.58 -15.16
CA GLY A 291 25.42 12.66 -15.34
C GLY A 291 26.01 13.61 -14.30
N SER A 292 27.21 13.27 -13.81
CA SER A 292 28.02 13.99 -12.82
C SER A 292 28.01 15.51 -13.07
N THR A 293 27.06 16.22 -12.48
CA THR A 293 26.99 17.67 -12.44
C THR A 293 26.98 18.07 -10.98
N ASN A 294 27.86 19.01 -10.62
CA ASN A 294 28.08 19.43 -9.23
C ASN A 294 26.86 20.13 -8.60
N ASP A 295 25.85 20.52 -9.40
CA ASP A 295 24.61 21.18 -8.97
C ASP A 295 23.36 20.26 -9.03
N CYS A 296 23.54 18.96 -8.93
CA CYS A 296 22.43 18.02 -8.91
C CYS A 296 21.72 18.04 -7.53
N SER A 297 20.42 18.31 -7.54
CA SER A 297 19.54 18.24 -6.37
C SER A 297 18.29 17.40 -6.68
N ILE A 298 17.79 16.70 -5.67
CA ILE A 298 16.64 15.81 -5.76
C ILE A 298 15.54 16.35 -4.85
N LYS A 299 14.37 16.56 -5.43
CA LYS A 299 13.20 17.00 -4.68
C LYS A 299 12.47 15.81 -4.05
N ALA A 300 12.19 15.91 -2.76
CA ALA A 300 11.37 14.96 -2.00
C ALA A 300 10.24 15.71 -1.30
N VAL A 301 9.02 15.19 -1.39
CA VAL A 301 7.83 15.78 -0.75
C VAL A 301 7.33 14.82 0.32
N ILE A 302 7.32 15.28 1.57
CA ILE A 302 6.84 14.51 2.72
C ILE A 302 5.42 14.96 3.05
N PHE A 303 4.54 13.99 3.26
CA PHE A 303 3.24 14.18 3.88
C PHE A 303 3.11 13.23 5.08
N GLN A 304 2.89 13.79 6.26
CA GLN A 304 2.74 13.04 7.50
C GLN A 304 1.50 13.52 8.27
N ILE A 305 0.75 12.56 8.81
CA ILE A 305 -0.35 12.80 9.73
C ILE A 305 0.04 12.27 11.10
N VAL A 306 -0.30 13.03 12.12
CA VAL A 306 -0.02 12.70 13.51
C VAL A 306 -1.31 12.86 14.31
N PRO A 307 -1.74 11.84 15.08
CA PRO A 307 -2.92 11.94 15.95
C PRO A 307 -2.80 13.08 16.95
N TRP A 308 -3.95 13.62 17.40
CA TRP A 308 -3.99 14.79 18.28
C TRP A 308 -3.29 14.61 19.63
N TYR A 309 -3.22 13.37 20.13
CA TYR A 309 -2.53 13.02 21.36
C TYR A 309 -1.01 12.90 21.21
N VAL A 310 -0.45 13.18 20.03
CA VAL A 310 0.99 13.27 19.80
C VAL A 310 1.29 14.72 19.41
N LYS A 311 1.70 15.52 20.39
CA LYS A 311 1.88 16.97 20.27
C LYS A 311 3.26 17.28 19.72
N VAL A 312 3.37 17.38 18.39
CA VAL A 312 4.65 17.59 17.70
C VAL A 312 5.11 19.06 17.79
N TYR A 313 6.38 19.23 18.15
CA TYR A 313 7.08 20.50 18.15
C TYR A 313 7.74 20.76 16.80
N TYR A 314 6.99 21.30 15.84
CA TYR A 314 7.51 21.55 14.49
C TYR A 314 8.73 22.50 14.43
N HIS A 315 8.93 23.31 15.48
CA HIS A 315 10.08 24.21 15.60
C HIS A 315 11.38 23.50 16.01
N SER A 316 11.31 22.27 16.54
CA SER A 316 12.50 21.46 16.90
C SER A 316 13.00 20.61 15.74
N LEU A 317 12.64 20.96 14.50
CA LEU A 317 13.11 20.27 13.30
C LEU A 317 14.63 20.39 13.19
N GLU A 318 15.33 19.28 13.39
CA GLU A 318 16.76 19.18 13.11
C GLU A 318 16.99 18.30 11.88
N ILE A 319 17.95 18.69 11.05
CA ILE A 319 18.29 17.99 9.81
C ILE A 319 19.76 17.66 9.83
N PHE A 320 20.09 16.39 9.67
CA PHE A 320 21.45 15.88 9.55
C PHE A 320 21.64 15.28 8.16
N ILE A 321 22.66 15.71 7.43
CA ILE A 321 23.04 15.14 6.12
C ILE A 321 24.45 14.56 6.26
N ASN A 322 24.60 13.26 5.97
CA ASN A 322 25.86 12.52 6.13
C ASN A 322 26.48 12.70 7.53
N GLY A 323 25.65 12.81 8.57
CA GLY A 323 26.06 13.02 9.97
C GLY A 323 26.29 14.48 10.38
N ASN A 324 26.32 15.43 9.44
CA ASN A 324 26.52 16.84 9.74
C ASN A 324 25.17 17.58 9.85
N GLN A 325 25.00 18.36 10.90
CA GLN A 325 23.81 19.20 11.06
C GLN A 325 23.77 20.29 9.98
N LYS A 326 22.60 20.45 9.36
CA LYS A 326 22.36 21.43 8.31
C LYS A 326 21.24 22.39 8.71
N PRO A 327 21.35 23.68 8.37
CA PRO A 327 20.28 24.63 8.65
C PRO A 327 19.04 24.28 7.83
N VAL A 328 17.86 24.41 8.45
CA VAL A 328 16.57 24.07 7.84
C VAL A 328 16.36 24.81 6.50
N SER A 329 16.81 26.06 6.39
CA SER A 329 16.70 26.88 5.17
C SER A 329 17.53 26.40 3.98
N GLU A 330 18.56 25.57 4.18
CA GLU A 330 19.36 25.00 3.09
C GLU A 330 18.68 23.79 2.44
N VAL A 331 17.84 23.08 3.20
CA VAL A 331 17.25 21.79 2.79
C VAL A 331 15.74 21.88 2.53
N VAL A 332 15.02 22.72 3.28
CA VAL A 332 13.56 22.82 3.22
C VAL A 332 13.15 24.01 2.35
N ASP A 333 12.63 23.72 1.15
CA ASP A 333 12.12 24.74 0.23
C ASP A 333 10.78 25.33 0.71
N LYS A 334 9.92 24.47 1.28
CA LYS A 334 8.58 24.85 1.75
C LYS A 334 8.12 23.92 2.86
N ILE A 335 7.53 24.49 3.90
CA ILE A 335 6.89 23.76 4.99
C ILE A 335 5.46 24.28 5.17
N HIS A 336 4.51 23.37 5.32
CA HIS A 336 3.14 23.67 5.71
C HIS A 336 2.74 22.74 6.83
N VAL A 337 2.23 23.33 7.90
CA VAL A 337 1.88 22.62 9.12
C VAL A 337 0.47 23.02 9.51
N THR A 338 -0.34 22.01 9.83
CA THR A 338 -1.58 22.22 10.59
C THR A 338 -1.36 21.58 11.96
N PRO A 339 -1.21 22.36 13.04
CA PRO A 339 -1.08 21.80 14.39
C PRO A 339 -2.30 20.96 14.77
N SER A 340 -2.09 19.96 15.61
CA SER A 340 -3.18 19.18 16.18
C SER A 340 -3.98 20.00 17.20
N GLU A 341 -5.29 19.75 17.25
CA GLU A 341 -6.17 20.26 18.30
C GLU A 341 -6.75 19.10 19.10
N ASP A 342 -6.68 19.22 20.43
CA ASP A 342 -7.08 18.14 21.35
C ASP A 342 -8.53 17.70 21.06
N LYS A 343 -8.69 16.42 20.71
CA LYS A 343 -9.98 15.77 20.37
C LYS A 343 -10.74 16.38 19.18
N LEU A 344 -10.14 17.31 18.43
CA LEU A 344 -10.80 17.97 17.30
C LEU A 344 -10.13 17.60 15.98
N LEU A 345 -8.82 17.79 15.85
CA LEU A 345 -8.10 17.69 14.57
C LEU A 345 -6.74 17.01 14.72
N PRO A 346 -6.35 16.11 13.79
CA PRO A 346 -5.00 15.58 13.75
C PRO A 346 -4.02 16.64 13.26
N GLY A 347 -2.76 16.50 13.68
CA GLY A 347 -1.66 17.30 13.16
C GLY A 347 -1.25 16.83 11.77
N THR A 348 -0.90 17.76 10.88
CA THR A 348 -0.36 17.44 9.55
C THR A 348 0.91 18.22 9.27
N LEU A 349 1.84 17.55 8.58
CA LEU A 349 3.11 18.08 8.13
C LEU A 349 3.29 17.81 6.65
N GLU A 350 3.42 18.87 5.87
CA GLU A 350 3.76 18.84 4.44
C GLU A 350 5.09 19.58 4.24
N MET A 351 6.13 18.90 3.76
CA MET A 351 7.46 19.48 3.55
C MET A 351 7.98 19.19 2.14
N VAL A 352 8.51 20.21 1.47
CA VAL A 352 9.35 20.07 0.27
C VAL A 352 10.79 20.13 0.72
N LEU A 353 11.50 19.03 0.50
CA LEU A 353 12.92 18.89 0.76
C LEU A 353 13.69 18.87 -0.55
N ARG A 354 14.88 19.47 -0.52
CA ARG A 354 15.85 19.46 -1.62
C ARG A 354 17.14 18.82 -1.10
N PHE A 355 17.37 17.57 -1.49
CA PHE A 355 18.56 16.83 -1.10
C PHE A 355 19.65 16.92 -2.18
N PRO A 356 20.93 17.08 -1.81
CA PRO A 356 22.01 17.03 -2.79
C PRO A 356 22.20 15.59 -3.31
N CYS A 357 22.53 15.43 -4.60
CA CYS A 357 22.72 14.09 -5.19
C CYS A 357 23.93 13.32 -4.61
N SER A 358 24.87 14.01 -3.94
CA SER A 358 25.99 13.41 -3.22
C SER A 358 25.60 12.83 -1.84
N MET A 359 24.36 13.03 -1.41
CA MET A 359 23.86 12.52 -0.14
C MET A 359 23.86 10.99 -0.10
N GLN A 360 24.45 10.42 0.96
CA GLN A 360 24.38 9.00 1.26
C GLN A 360 23.29 8.72 2.29
N SER A 361 23.20 9.56 3.32
CA SER A 361 22.17 9.49 4.34
C SER A 361 21.69 10.88 4.77
N ALA A 362 20.42 10.98 5.15
CA ALA A 362 19.91 12.14 5.89
C ALA A 362 18.90 11.70 6.94
N THR A 363 18.89 12.40 8.05
CA THR A 363 17.97 12.16 9.17
C THR A 363 17.31 13.47 9.54
N LEU A 364 15.98 13.47 9.60
CA LEU A 364 15.19 14.59 10.11
C LEU A 364 14.58 14.16 11.45
N THR A 365 14.73 14.97 12.48
CA THR A 365 14.19 14.69 13.82
C THR A 365 13.21 15.78 14.23
N LEU A 366 12.12 15.37 14.87
CA LEU A 366 11.08 16.24 15.42
C LEU A 366 10.70 15.73 16.81
N ASP A 367 10.74 16.60 17.81
CA ASP A 367 10.32 16.25 19.16
C ASP A 367 8.80 16.33 19.29
N PHE A 368 8.25 15.56 20.22
CA PHE A 368 6.83 15.59 20.55
C PHE A 368 6.59 15.20 22.00
N ASP A 369 5.46 15.67 22.53
CA ASP A 369 4.93 15.23 23.81
C ASP A 369 3.74 14.28 23.61
N LYS A 370 3.65 13.31 24.51
CA LYS A 370 2.58 12.33 24.59
C LYS A 370 1.44 12.92 25.41
N GLY A 371 0.26 13.00 24.80
CA GLY A 371 -0.96 13.44 25.45
C GLY A 371 -1.48 12.42 26.46
N PHE A 372 -2.12 12.93 27.52
CA PHE A 372 -2.87 12.09 28.45
C PHE A 372 -4.26 11.84 27.89
N LEU A 373 -4.58 10.57 27.68
CA LEU A 373 -5.89 10.13 27.25
C LEU A 373 -6.77 9.80 28.46
N HIS A 374 -8.07 9.99 28.29
CA HIS A 374 -9.05 9.46 29.23
C HIS A 374 -9.17 7.94 29.08
N ILE A 375 -9.67 7.28 30.13
CA ILE A 375 -9.78 5.82 30.20
C ILE A 375 -10.63 5.22 29.07
N ASP A 376 -11.65 5.95 28.61
CA ASP A 376 -12.56 5.59 27.53
C ASP A 376 -11.97 5.79 26.13
N GLU A 377 -10.84 6.50 26.03
CA GLU A 377 -10.13 6.74 24.76
C GLU A 377 -9.08 5.65 24.48
N TYR A 378 -8.78 4.79 25.46
CA TYR A 378 -7.86 3.67 25.25
C TYR A 378 -8.52 2.56 24.43
N PRO A 379 -7.76 1.94 23.50
CA PRO A 379 -8.19 0.69 22.90
C PRO A 379 -8.29 -0.41 23.97
N PRO A 380 -9.04 -1.51 23.69
CA PRO A 380 -9.19 -2.61 24.63
C PRO A 380 -7.88 -3.17 25.20
N ASP A 381 -6.79 -3.13 24.41
CA ASP A 381 -5.43 -3.38 24.89
C ASP A 381 -4.63 -2.07 24.95
N ALA A 382 -4.67 -1.43 26.12
CA ALA A 382 -3.96 -0.18 26.37
C ALA A 382 -2.43 -0.34 26.37
N ASN A 383 -1.91 -1.54 26.66
CA ASN A 383 -0.47 -1.78 26.80
C ASN A 383 0.26 -1.82 25.46
N GLN A 384 -0.46 -2.10 24.36
CA GLN A 384 0.12 -2.10 23.02
C GLN A 384 0.61 -0.70 22.61
N GLY A 385 -0.03 0.36 23.07
CA GLY A 385 0.21 1.74 22.62
C GLY A 385 -0.70 2.13 21.45
N PHE A 386 -0.32 3.15 20.68
CA PHE A 386 -1.11 3.75 19.61
C PHE A 386 -0.31 3.86 18.31
N ASP A 387 -0.97 3.62 17.17
CA ASP A 387 -0.32 3.67 15.87
C ASP A 387 -0.42 5.05 15.22
N ILE A 388 0.73 5.64 14.86
CA ILE A 388 0.78 6.79 13.96
C ILE A 388 0.89 6.26 12.53
N PRO A 389 0.00 6.69 11.61
CA PRO A 389 0.07 6.30 10.20
C PRO A 389 1.44 6.55 9.56
N SER A 390 1.76 5.72 8.57
CA SER A 390 2.94 5.87 7.71
C SER A 390 3.00 7.27 7.08
N ALA A 391 4.20 7.84 6.98
CA ALA A 391 4.43 9.04 6.19
C ALA A 391 4.53 8.67 4.71
N LEU A 392 3.98 9.52 3.84
CA LEU A 392 4.12 9.42 2.40
C LEU A 392 5.30 10.29 1.95
N VAL A 393 6.23 9.70 1.21
CA VAL A 393 7.31 10.40 0.53
C VAL A 393 7.11 10.28 -0.98
N SER A 394 7.00 11.42 -1.67
CA SER A 394 6.87 11.48 -3.12
C SER A 394 8.12 12.11 -3.75
N PHE A 395 8.56 11.57 -4.88
CA PHE A 395 9.73 12.04 -5.63
C PHE A 395 9.28 12.58 -7.00
N PRO A 396 8.85 13.85 -7.09
CA PRO A 396 8.19 14.40 -8.29
C PRO A 396 9.03 14.36 -9.58
N GLU A 397 10.35 14.33 -9.46
CA GLU A 397 11.28 14.24 -10.61
C GLU A 397 11.43 12.80 -11.15
N PHE A 398 10.81 11.82 -10.50
CA PHE A 398 10.88 10.41 -10.84
C PHE A 398 9.49 9.88 -11.15
N THR A 399 9.30 9.41 -12.38
CA THR A 399 8.09 8.73 -12.82
C THR A 399 8.28 7.22 -12.78
N SER A 400 7.21 6.50 -12.46
CA SER A 400 7.17 5.03 -12.52
C SER A 400 6.38 4.52 -13.72
N ALA A 401 6.15 5.38 -14.73
CA ALA A 401 5.50 4.99 -15.97
C ALA A 401 6.33 3.91 -16.67
N ARG A 402 5.61 2.98 -17.28
CA ARG A 402 6.20 1.93 -18.11
C ARG A 402 5.93 2.27 -19.56
N ASN A 403 6.96 2.19 -20.39
CA ASN A 403 6.83 2.42 -21.80
C ASN A 403 6.55 1.08 -22.49
N TYR A 404 5.45 1.02 -23.22
CA TYR A 404 5.11 -0.09 -24.09
C TYR A 404 4.97 0.44 -25.52
N PRO A 405 5.36 -0.33 -26.54
CA PRO A 405 5.16 0.08 -27.93
C PRO A 405 3.68 0.33 -28.19
N GLU A 406 3.37 1.26 -29.11
CA GLU A 406 1.99 1.62 -29.46
C GLU A 406 1.17 0.37 -29.79
N ILE A 407 0.22 0.06 -28.91
CA ILE A 407 -0.79 -0.96 -29.12
C ILE A 407 -1.88 -0.31 -29.96
N ASP A 408 -2.33 -1.00 -31.02
CA ASP A 408 -3.51 -0.59 -31.78
C ASP A 408 -4.62 -0.08 -30.85
N PRO A 409 -5.17 1.14 -31.06
CA PRO A 409 -6.16 1.74 -30.16
C PRO A 409 -7.46 0.92 -30.06
N LEU A 410 -7.70 -0.02 -30.98
CA LEU A 410 -8.81 -0.97 -30.94
C LEU A 410 -8.57 -2.16 -29.99
N LEU A 411 -7.32 -2.41 -29.57
CA LEU A 411 -6.90 -3.53 -28.71
C LEU A 411 -6.26 -3.07 -27.38
N GLY A 412 -6.24 -1.76 -27.09
CA GLY A 412 -5.73 -1.20 -25.84
C GLY A 412 -6.26 -1.94 -24.62
N SER A 413 -5.39 -2.23 -23.66
CA SER A 413 -5.81 -2.84 -22.40
C SER A 413 -5.81 -1.76 -21.32
N PRO A 414 -6.91 -1.60 -20.56
CA PRO A 414 -6.98 -0.57 -19.52
C PRO A 414 -5.94 -0.81 -18.42
N LEU A 415 -5.46 -2.05 -18.27
CA LEU A 415 -4.37 -2.38 -17.36
C LEU A 415 -3.02 -1.81 -17.83
N LEU A 416 -2.70 -1.95 -19.12
CA LEU A 416 -1.44 -1.43 -19.67
C LEU A 416 -1.46 0.11 -19.75
N GLU A 417 -2.59 0.71 -20.08
CA GLU A 417 -2.78 2.18 -20.01
C GLU A 417 -2.54 2.72 -18.59
N ASN A 418 -3.05 2.04 -17.56
CA ASN A 418 -2.79 2.41 -16.16
C ASN A 418 -1.31 2.28 -15.77
N PHE A 419 -0.53 1.42 -16.43
CA PHE A 419 0.91 1.31 -16.21
C PHE A 419 1.74 2.32 -17.03
N GLN A 420 1.19 2.83 -18.12
CA GLN A 420 1.77 3.92 -18.92
C GLN A 420 1.49 5.30 -18.31
N GLU A 421 0.50 5.43 -17.42
CA GLU A 421 0.19 6.69 -16.74
C GLU A 421 1.42 7.20 -15.96
N ASP A 422 1.80 8.46 -16.21
CA ASP A 422 2.92 9.15 -15.55
C ASP A 422 2.63 9.38 -14.07
N SER A 423 2.77 8.32 -13.27
CA SER A 423 2.64 8.40 -11.83
C SER A 423 3.98 8.71 -11.17
N VAL A 424 3.97 9.73 -10.31
CA VAL A 424 5.10 10.08 -9.46
C VAL A 424 5.48 8.89 -8.57
N VAL A 425 6.78 8.64 -8.44
CA VAL A 425 7.33 7.63 -7.53
C VAL A 425 7.00 7.99 -6.09
N LYS A 426 6.27 7.09 -5.41
CA LYS A 426 5.84 7.23 -4.02
C LYS A 426 6.44 6.10 -3.17
N SER A 427 6.79 6.42 -1.93
CA SER A 427 7.25 5.48 -0.91
C SER A 427 6.51 5.77 0.39
N TYR A 428 6.09 4.73 1.09
CA TYR A 428 5.51 4.85 2.43
C TYR A 428 6.56 4.42 3.45
N THR A 429 6.67 5.17 4.55
CA THR A 429 7.48 4.75 5.70
C THR A 429 6.73 3.73 6.54
N GLU A 430 7.38 3.24 7.59
CA GLU A 430 6.78 2.39 8.60
C GLU A 430 5.71 3.15 9.41
N VAL A 431 4.75 2.39 9.94
CA VAL A 431 3.80 2.83 10.97
C VAL A 431 4.56 2.89 12.30
N LEU A 432 4.37 3.95 13.08
CA LEU A 432 5.03 4.05 14.40
C LEU A 432 4.08 3.68 15.52
N LEU A 433 4.56 2.83 16.43
CA LEU A 433 3.84 2.45 17.64
C LEU A 433 4.30 3.32 18.83
N VAL A 434 3.47 4.25 19.26
CA VAL A 434 3.74 5.15 20.39
C VAL A 434 3.14 4.57 21.68
N PRO A 435 3.95 4.19 22.67
CA PRO A 435 3.45 3.83 23.98
C PRO A 435 3.03 5.11 24.74
N LEU A 436 1.77 5.17 25.17
CA LEU A 436 1.23 6.23 26.04
C LEU A 436 1.19 5.75 27.50
N THR A 437 1.06 6.68 28.45
CA THR A 437 0.91 6.37 29.88
C THR A 437 -0.40 5.64 30.14
N THR A 438 -0.36 4.32 30.32
CA THR A 438 -1.56 3.56 30.67
C THR A 438 -2.09 3.96 32.05
N PRO A 439 -3.39 4.32 32.18
CA PRO A 439 -3.97 4.65 33.47
C PRO A 439 -4.12 3.37 34.32
N ASP A 440 -4.24 3.54 35.64
CA ASP A 440 -4.55 2.42 36.52
C ASP A 440 -6.01 1.96 36.33
N PHE A 441 -6.19 0.88 35.57
CA PHE A 441 -7.50 0.28 35.32
C PHE A 441 -8.11 -0.44 36.53
N SER A 442 -7.34 -0.67 37.60
CA SER A 442 -7.79 -1.46 38.76
C SER A 442 -8.87 -0.74 39.58
N MET A 443 -8.76 0.58 39.75
CA MET A 443 -9.73 1.35 40.53
C MET A 443 -11.13 1.36 39.89
N PRO A 444 -11.31 1.69 38.60
CA PRO A 444 -12.61 1.58 37.93
C PRO A 444 -13.15 0.16 37.94
N TYR A 445 -12.30 -0.84 37.72
CA TYR A 445 -12.69 -2.25 37.78
C TYR A 445 -13.25 -2.64 39.16
N ASN A 446 -12.60 -2.21 40.24
CA ASN A 446 -13.06 -2.47 41.61
C ASN A 446 -14.42 -1.79 41.90
N VAL A 447 -14.64 -0.59 41.37
CA VAL A 447 -15.93 0.11 41.52
C VAL A 447 -17.04 -0.58 40.72
N ILE A 448 -16.77 -1.00 39.48
CA ILE A 448 -17.73 -1.73 38.63
C ILE A 448 -18.11 -3.07 39.27
N THR A 449 -17.12 -3.84 39.73
CA THR A 449 -17.37 -5.12 40.40
C THR A 449 -18.19 -4.97 41.67
N PHE A 450 -17.88 -3.97 42.51
CA PHE A 450 -18.65 -3.67 43.71
C PHE A 450 -20.11 -3.28 43.38
N THR A 451 -20.31 -2.33 42.46
CA THR A 451 -21.65 -1.86 42.07
C THR A 451 -22.50 -2.96 41.43
N CYS A 452 -21.92 -3.76 40.53
CA CYS A 452 -22.58 -4.94 39.96
C CYS A 452 -22.97 -5.96 41.04
N THR A 453 -22.12 -6.18 42.05
CA THR A 453 -22.42 -7.08 43.17
C THR A 453 -23.59 -6.55 44.00
N VAL A 454 -23.60 -5.25 44.33
CA VAL A 454 -24.71 -4.60 45.05
C VAL A 454 -26.02 -4.70 44.27
N LEU A 455 -25.99 -4.40 42.96
CA LEU A 455 -27.18 -4.50 42.10
C LEU A 455 -27.68 -5.94 41.99
N ALA A 456 -26.79 -6.91 41.82
CA ALA A 456 -27.14 -8.33 41.76
C ALA A 456 -27.80 -8.81 43.05
N LEU A 457 -27.27 -8.41 44.21
CA LEU A 457 -27.87 -8.73 45.52
C LEU A 457 -29.21 -8.03 45.72
N TYR A 458 -29.34 -6.75 45.33
CA TYR A 458 -30.59 -6.00 45.41
C TYR A 458 -31.68 -6.62 44.54
N PHE A 459 -31.43 -6.83 43.25
CA PHE A 459 -32.42 -7.44 42.36
C PHE A 459 -32.70 -8.90 42.70
N GLY A 460 -31.69 -9.66 43.10
CA GLY A 460 -31.85 -11.04 43.54
C GLY A 460 -32.73 -11.15 44.80
N SER A 461 -32.52 -10.27 45.78
CA SER A 461 -33.35 -10.22 47.00
C SER A 461 -34.77 -9.73 46.72
N LEU A 462 -34.93 -8.69 45.89
CA LEU A 462 -36.23 -8.17 45.46
C LEU A 462 -37.05 -9.25 44.73
N LEU A 463 -36.46 -9.91 43.73
CA LEU A 463 -37.11 -10.97 42.96
C LEU A 463 -37.50 -12.14 43.86
N ASN A 464 -36.63 -12.56 44.78
CA ASN A 464 -36.95 -13.59 45.76
C ASN A 464 -38.10 -13.19 46.69
N ALA A 465 -38.16 -11.93 47.13
CA ALA A 465 -39.24 -11.43 47.97
C ALA A 465 -40.57 -11.37 47.23
N LEU A 466 -40.57 -10.95 45.96
CA LEU A 466 -41.76 -10.91 45.10
C LEU A 466 -42.27 -12.32 44.77
N ARG A 467 -41.37 -13.26 44.44
CA ARG A 467 -41.74 -14.66 44.14
C ARG A 467 -42.26 -15.44 45.34
N ARG A 468 -41.91 -15.07 46.56
CA ARG A 468 -42.41 -15.72 47.79
C ARG A 468 -43.82 -15.25 48.20
N ARG A 469 -44.35 -14.19 47.58
CA ARG A 469 -45.69 -13.65 47.86
C ARG A 469 -46.76 -14.10 46.85
N ILE A 470 -46.41 -14.93 45.89
CA ILE A 470 -47.30 -15.71 45.01
C ILE A 470 -47.13 -17.16 45.40
#